data_AF-A0A2I4CJT8-F1
#
_entry.id   AF-A0A2I4CJT8-F1
#
_cell.length_a   1.000
_cell.length_b   1.000
_cell.length_c   1.000
_cell.angle_alpha   90.00
_cell.angle_beta   90.00
_cell.angle_gamma   90.00
#
_symmetry.space_group_name_H-M   'P 1'
#
loop_
_entity.id
_entity.type
_entity.pdbx_description
1 polymer ?
#
loop_
_entity_poly.entity_id
_entity_poly.type
_entity_poly.pdbx_seq_one_letter_code
_entity_poly.pdbx_strand_id
1 'polypeptide(L)'
;MPCLCLRHDVDALLWQPRPDRPEDLWEHVATFNALGYVQASKRDKKFATCAPNFSYAALCECLRRTFIYCQPSPVDTVLVNRKQARQVGQVAKQQVASLDSDKSILGFRASNERLFVLTSTHLFVLKVNN
;
A
#
# COMPACT_ATOMS: atom_id res chain seq x y z
N MET A 1 1.24 2.20 17.04
CA MET A 1 0.90 0.79 17.30
C MET A 1 0.84 0.03 15.97
N PRO A 2 1.11 -1.29 15.94
CA PRO A 2 0.88 -2.10 14.75
C PRO A 2 -0.60 -2.12 14.38
N CYS A 3 -0.90 -2.25 13.10
CA CYS A 3 -2.27 -2.35 12.57
C CYS A 3 -2.40 -3.66 11.78
N LEU A 4 -3.62 -4.19 11.71
CA LEU A 4 -3.98 -5.37 10.92
C LEU A 4 -4.79 -4.93 9.71
N CYS A 5 -4.32 -5.23 8.50
CA CYS A 5 -5.05 -4.93 7.27
C CYS A 5 -5.69 -6.21 6.71
N LEU A 6 -7.01 -6.23 6.63
CA LEU A 6 -7.78 -7.39 6.13
C LEU A 6 -8.49 -7.03 4.84
N ARG A 7 -8.51 -7.95 3.88
CA ARG A 7 -9.34 -7.79 2.67
C ARG A 7 -10.81 -7.91 3.07
N HIS A 8 -11.65 -7.00 2.58
CA HIS A 8 -13.10 -7.05 2.73
C HIS A 8 -13.75 -6.68 1.40
N ASP A 9 -14.37 -7.66 0.75
CA ASP A 9 -14.91 -7.54 -0.62
C ASP A 9 -13.89 -6.90 -1.60
N VAL A 10 -14.23 -5.77 -2.21
CA VAL A 10 -13.39 -5.04 -3.16
C VAL A 10 -12.32 -4.18 -2.48
N ASP A 11 -12.37 -4.01 -1.16
CA ASP A 11 -11.52 -3.11 -0.39
C ASP A 11 -10.56 -3.86 0.55
N ALA A 12 -9.75 -3.11 1.31
CA ALA A 12 -9.08 -3.61 2.50
C ALA A 12 -9.28 -2.66 3.68
N LEU A 13 -9.61 -3.23 4.84
CA LEU A 13 -9.89 -2.49 6.07
C LEU A 13 -8.68 -2.59 7.01
N LEU A 14 -8.25 -1.44 7.52
CA LEU A 14 -7.18 -1.31 8.49
C LEU A 14 -7.77 -1.22 9.89
N TRP A 15 -7.39 -2.17 10.74
CA TRP A 15 -7.83 -2.27 12.13
C TRP A 15 -6.67 -2.01 13.07
N GLN A 16 -6.91 -1.24 14.13
CA GLN A 16 -5.91 -0.96 15.15
C GLN A 16 -6.45 -1.34 16.54
N PRO A 17 -5.66 -2.03 17.38
CA PRO A 17 -6.10 -2.33 18.73
C PRO A 17 -6.15 -1.04 19.58
N ARG A 18 -7.15 -0.94 20.44
CA ARG A 18 -7.40 0.10 21.46
C ARG A 18 -7.35 -0.52 22.86
N PRO A 19 -6.15 -0.68 23.46
CA PRO A 19 -6.00 -1.32 24.76
C PRO A 19 -6.74 -0.59 25.90
N ASP A 20 -7.03 0.68 25.71
CA ASP A 20 -7.86 1.52 26.58
C ASP A 20 -9.35 1.14 26.55
N ARG A 21 -9.80 0.32 25.58
CA ARG A 21 -11.18 -0.10 25.37
C ARG A 21 -11.29 -1.64 25.31
N PRO A 22 -11.17 -2.37 26.43
CA PRO A 22 -11.15 -3.83 26.41
C PRO A 22 -12.42 -4.49 25.84
N GLU A 23 -13.58 -3.85 25.99
CA GLU A 23 -14.87 -4.33 25.44
C GLU A 23 -15.03 -4.06 23.93
N ASP A 24 -14.22 -3.16 23.36
CA ASP A 24 -14.20 -2.80 21.94
C ASP A 24 -12.75 -2.63 21.48
N LEU A 25 -12.01 -3.73 21.56
CA LEU A 25 -10.56 -3.73 21.40
C LEU A 25 -10.12 -3.31 19.99
N TRP A 26 -10.95 -3.48 18.96
CA TRP A 26 -10.55 -3.29 17.57
C TRP A 26 -11.30 -2.15 16.91
N GLU A 27 -10.60 -1.07 16.62
CA GLU A 27 -11.15 0.04 15.86
C GLU A 27 -10.81 -0.08 14.38
N HIS A 28 -11.82 0.07 13.53
CA HIS A 28 -11.62 0.30 12.11
C HIS A 28 -11.12 1.73 11.90
N VAL A 29 -9.86 1.88 11.49
CA VAL A 29 -9.21 3.20 11.39
C VAL A 29 -9.14 3.75 9.97
N ALA A 30 -9.18 2.89 8.95
CA ALA A 30 -9.14 3.34 7.54
C ALA A 30 -9.48 2.23 6.52
N THR A 31 -9.95 2.65 5.34
CA THR A 31 -10.28 1.76 4.20
C THR A 31 -9.41 2.04 2.98
N PHE A 32 -8.61 1.08 2.55
CA PHE A 32 -7.97 1.10 1.23
C PHE A 32 -8.97 0.72 0.15
N ASN A 33 -9.59 1.73 -0.46
CA ASN A 33 -10.57 1.55 -1.52
C ASN A 33 -10.00 0.77 -2.71
N ALA A 34 -10.78 -0.17 -3.25
CA ALA A 34 -10.46 -1.06 -4.37
C ALA A 34 -9.21 -1.96 -4.17
N LEU A 35 -8.58 -1.97 -2.98
CA LEU A 35 -7.35 -2.75 -2.78
C LEU A 35 -7.61 -4.26 -2.84
N GLY A 36 -8.82 -4.73 -2.48
CA GLY A 36 -9.24 -6.12 -2.66
C GLY A 36 -9.24 -6.51 -4.15
N TYR A 37 -9.77 -5.65 -5.01
CA TYR A 37 -9.74 -5.83 -6.48
C TYR A 37 -8.31 -5.81 -7.02
N VAL A 38 -7.49 -4.85 -6.59
CA VAL A 38 -6.08 -4.76 -6.97
C VAL A 38 -5.33 -6.03 -6.58
N GLN A 39 -5.51 -6.52 -5.35
CA GLN A 39 -4.89 -7.75 -4.88
C GLN A 39 -5.32 -8.98 -5.71
N ALA A 40 -6.59 -9.06 -6.12
CA ALA A 40 -7.10 -10.15 -6.94
C ALA A 40 -6.54 -10.11 -8.38
N SER A 41 -6.22 -8.92 -8.90
CA SER A 41 -5.62 -8.74 -10.23
C SER A 41 -4.16 -9.22 -10.34
N LYS A 42 -3.46 -9.36 -9.20
CA LYS A 42 -2.04 -9.74 -9.13
C LYS A 42 -1.87 -11.20 -8.76
N ARG A 43 -2.06 -12.09 -9.74
CA ARG A 43 -2.00 -13.56 -9.54
C ARG A 43 -0.67 -14.04 -8.97
N ASP A 44 0.44 -13.41 -9.35
CA ASP A 44 1.79 -13.77 -8.88
C ASP A 44 2.21 -13.03 -7.61
N LYS A 45 1.27 -12.38 -6.90
CA LYS A 45 1.54 -11.70 -5.63
C LYS A 45 1.99 -12.70 -4.56
N LYS A 46 3.20 -12.53 -4.08
CA LYS A 46 3.77 -13.27 -2.95
C LYS A 46 3.52 -12.57 -1.61
N PHE A 47 3.67 -11.25 -1.56
CA PHE A 47 3.50 -10.47 -0.34
C PHE A 47 2.56 -9.28 -0.52
N ALA A 48 1.90 -8.90 0.58
CA ALA A 48 1.12 -7.69 0.70
C ALA A 48 1.44 -7.02 2.03
N THR A 49 1.50 -5.70 2.06
CA THR A 49 1.68 -4.91 3.28
C THR A 49 1.08 -3.51 3.09
N CYS A 50 1.00 -2.73 4.15
CA CYS A 50 0.62 -1.34 4.09
C CYS A 50 1.36 -0.52 5.15
N ALA A 51 1.46 0.78 4.92
CA ALA A 51 2.02 1.69 5.90
C ALA A 51 1.14 1.73 7.17
N PRO A 52 1.74 1.72 8.37
CA PRO A 52 0.99 1.85 9.62
C PRO A 52 0.10 3.10 9.69
N ASN A 53 0.52 4.19 9.03
CA ASN A 53 -0.24 5.45 8.95
C ASN A 53 -1.24 5.52 7.78
N PHE A 54 -1.55 4.39 7.14
CA PHE A 54 -2.49 4.30 6.02
C PHE A 54 -2.07 5.05 4.72
N SER A 55 -0.88 5.64 4.66
CA SER A 55 -0.44 6.47 3.52
C SER A 55 -0.26 5.70 2.19
N TYR A 56 0.04 4.41 2.25
CA TYR A 56 0.14 3.55 1.06
C TYR A 56 -0.07 2.07 1.39
N ALA A 57 -0.43 1.30 0.37
CA ALA A 57 -0.36 -0.16 0.36
C ALA A 57 0.67 -0.62 -0.67
N ALA A 58 1.28 -1.78 -0.44
CA ALA A 58 2.26 -2.33 -1.36
C ALA A 58 2.05 -3.84 -1.56
N LEU A 59 2.27 -4.27 -2.79
CA LEU A 59 2.20 -5.67 -3.21
C LEU A 59 3.52 -6.06 -3.87
N CYS A 60 3.97 -7.29 -3.64
CA CYS A 60 5.20 -7.79 -4.20
C CYS A 60 4.95 -9.12 -4.91
N GLU A 61 5.49 -9.27 -6.11
CA GLU A 61 5.51 -10.55 -6.81
C GLU A 61 6.62 -11.47 -6.27
N CYS A 62 6.71 -12.70 -6.77
CA CYS A 62 7.78 -13.62 -6.39
C CYS A 62 9.18 -13.10 -6.73
N LEU A 63 9.29 -12.29 -7.80
CA LEU A 63 10.54 -11.79 -8.37
C LEU A 63 10.36 -10.35 -8.87
N ARG A 64 11.38 -9.50 -8.65
CA ARG A 64 11.62 -8.19 -9.28
C ARG A 64 10.58 -7.09 -9.09
N ARG A 65 9.28 -7.36 -9.19
CA ARG A 65 8.26 -6.32 -9.25
C ARG A 65 7.60 -6.09 -7.91
N THR A 66 7.64 -4.82 -7.50
CA THR A 66 6.93 -4.30 -6.34
C THR A 66 6.01 -3.17 -6.79
N PHE A 67 4.74 -3.26 -6.43
CA PHE A 67 3.72 -2.26 -6.71
C PHE A 67 3.42 -1.48 -5.45
N ILE A 68 3.36 -0.15 -5.55
CA ILE A 68 3.08 0.75 -4.43
C ILE A 68 1.88 1.60 -4.81
N TYR A 69 0.86 1.62 -3.95
CA TYR A 69 -0.42 2.31 -4.15
C TYR A 69 -0.56 3.36 -3.05
N CYS A 70 -0.32 4.62 -3.40
CA CYS A 70 -0.36 5.75 -2.47
C CYS A 70 -1.76 6.34 -2.39
N GLN A 71 -2.15 6.79 -1.19
CA GLN A 71 -3.38 7.56 -0.98
C GLN A 71 -3.39 8.85 -1.82
N PRO A 72 -4.58 9.42 -2.08
CA PRO A 72 -4.71 10.70 -2.75
C PRO A 72 -3.84 11.78 -2.10
N SER A 73 -3.03 12.43 -2.92
CA SER A 73 -2.19 13.57 -2.52
C SER A 73 -2.49 14.78 -3.40
N PRO A 74 -2.32 16.02 -2.89
CA PRO A 74 -2.51 17.22 -3.69
C PRO A 74 -1.73 17.18 -5.01
N VAL A 75 -2.34 17.74 -6.04
CA VAL A 75 -1.67 17.95 -7.33
C VAL A 75 -1.11 19.37 -7.34
N ASP A 76 0.16 19.52 -7.71
CA ASP A 76 0.80 20.84 -7.86
C ASP A 76 0.27 21.62 -9.09
N THR A 77 -0.44 20.93 -9.99
CA THR A 77 -0.97 21.47 -11.23
C THR A 77 -2.49 21.39 -11.28
N VAL A 78 -3.09 22.27 -12.09
CA VAL A 78 -4.54 22.24 -12.34
C VAL A 78 -4.87 21.01 -13.20
N LEU A 79 -5.34 19.96 -12.54
CA LEU A 79 -5.89 18.77 -13.19
C LEU A 79 -7.40 18.92 -13.30
N VAL A 80 -7.97 18.71 -14.48
CA VAL A 80 -9.43 18.82 -14.72
C VAL A 80 -9.95 17.53 -15.32
N ASN A 81 -11.03 16.99 -14.73
CA ASN A 81 -11.78 15.90 -15.32
C ASN A 81 -12.54 16.42 -16.56
N ARG A 82 -12.12 16.02 -17.75
CA ARG A 82 -12.72 16.48 -19.03
C ARG A 82 -14.22 16.17 -19.17
N LYS A 83 -14.72 15.09 -18.57
CA LYS A 83 -16.13 14.69 -18.67
C LYS A 83 -17.03 15.53 -17.76
N GLN A 84 -16.53 15.92 -16.60
CA GLN A 84 -17.30 16.63 -15.57
C GLN A 84 -16.95 18.13 -15.48
N ALA A 85 -15.97 18.59 -16.27
CA ALA A 85 -15.38 19.92 -16.18
C ALA A 85 -14.95 20.33 -14.74
N ARG A 86 -14.66 19.33 -13.88
CA ARG A 86 -14.37 19.53 -12.46
C ARG A 86 -12.87 19.47 -12.22
N GLN A 87 -12.36 20.43 -11.44
CA GLN A 87 -10.98 20.40 -10.97
C GLN A 87 -10.76 19.25 -9.99
N VAL A 88 -9.69 18.49 -10.20
CA VAL A 88 -9.24 17.37 -9.38
C VAL A 88 -8.11 17.89 -8.49
N GLY A 89 -8.41 18.12 -7.22
CA GLY A 89 -7.45 18.65 -6.25
C GLY A 89 -6.45 17.62 -5.72
N GLN A 90 -6.77 16.33 -5.83
CA GLN A 90 -5.92 15.23 -5.33
C GLN A 90 -5.95 14.04 -6.26
N VAL A 91 -4.82 13.33 -6.35
CA VAL A 91 -4.69 12.08 -7.11
C VAL A 91 -4.00 11.01 -6.28
N ALA A 92 -4.55 9.80 -6.32
CA ALA A 92 -3.84 8.60 -5.88
C ALA A 92 -2.77 8.24 -6.92
N LYS A 93 -1.63 7.73 -6.49
CA LYS A 93 -0.50 7.38 -7.36
C LYS A 93 -0.19 5.90 -7.25
N GLN A 94 0.06 5.25 -8.39
CA GLN A 94 0.64 3.92 -8.44
C GLN A 94 2.10 4.04 -8.90
N GLN A 95 3.01 3.41 -8.17
CA GLN A 95 4.40 3.27 -8.58
C GLN A 95 4.72 1.78 -8.78
N VAL A 96 5.61 1.49 -9.71
CA VAL A 96 6.13 0.15 -9.96
C VAL A 96 7.64 0.21 -9.84
N ALA A 97 8.19 -0.48 -8.84
CA ALA A 97 9.62 -0.62 -8.64
C ALA A 97 10.07 -1.98 -9.20
N SER A 98 11.06 -1.94 -10.08
CA SER A 98 11.78 -3.12 -10.57
C SER A 98 13.08 -3.25 -9.80
N LEU A 99 13.19 -4.29 -8.97
CA LEU A 99 14.40 -4.61 -8.23
C LEU A 99 15.43 -5.18 -9.18
N ASP A 100 16.67 -4.72 -9.05
CA ASP A 100 17.82 -5.27 -9.78
C ASP A 100 18.30 -6.58 -9.13
N SER A 101 17.46 -7.60 -9.21
CA SER A 101 17.75 -8.93 -8.67
C SER A 101 16.94 -10.01 -9.38
N ASP A 102 17.54 -11.17 -9.61
CA ASP A 102 16.86 -12.39 -10.05
C ASP A 102 16.47 -13.30 -8.87
N LYS A 103 16.79 -12.92 -7.63
CA LYS A 103 16.56 -13.75 -6.45
C LYS A 103 15.13 -13.62 -5.93
N SER A 104 14.63 -14.72 -5.38
CA SER A 104 13.30 -14.73 -4.76
C SER A 104 13.24 -13.78 -3.58
N ILE A 105 12.11 -13.10 -3.47
CA ILE A 105 11.83 -12.20 -2.36
C ILE A 105 11.43 -13.05 -1.15
N LEU A 106 12.07 -12.83 -0.02
CA LEU A 106 11.93 -13.60 1.22
C LEU A 106 11.20 -12.81 2.30
N GLY A 107 11.28 -11.48 2.26
CA GLY A 107 10.64 -10.61 3.24
C GLY A 107 10.16 -9.31 2.63
N PHE A 108 9.09 -8.76 3.20
CA PHE A 108 8.44 -7.57 2.68
C PHE A 108 7.80 -6.79 3.83
N ARG A 109 8.28 -5.57 4.08
CA ARG A 109 7.81 -4.77 5.23
C ARG A 109 7.69 -3.30 4.88
N ALA A 110 6.52 -2.72 5.12
CA ALA A 110 6.31 -1.29 5.04
C ALA A 110 6.59 -0.58 6.37
N SER A 111 7.14 0.62 6.25
CA SER A 111 7.11 1.67 7.26
C SER A 111 6.22 2.81 6.75
N ASN A 112 6.24 3.98 7.40
CA ASN A 112 5.48 5.14 6.90
C ASN A 112 6.12 5.79 5.64
N GLU A 113 7.41 5.57 5.40
CA GLU A 113 8.14 6.29 4.34
C GLU A 113 8.97 5.39 3.42
N ARG A 114 9.30 4.17 3.89
CA ARG A 114 10.16 3.21 3.20
C ARG A 114 9.50 1.85 3.13
N LEU A 115 9.73 1.18 2.01
CA LEU A 115 9.36 -0.20 1.80
C LEU A 115 10.63 -1.06 1.71
N PHE A 116 10.74 -2.02 2.61
CA PHE A 116 11.86 -2.94 2.70
C PHE A 116 11.52 -4.23 1.98
N VAL A 117 12.39 -4.65 1.06
CA VAL A 117 12.24 -5.88 0.28
C VAL A 117 13.50 -6.72 0.44
N LEU A 118 13.39 -7.83 1.16
CA LEU A 118 14.49 -8.73 1.46
C LEU A 118 14.55 -9.84 0.41
N THR A 119 15.70 -10.04 -0.21
CA THR A 119 16.04 -11.23 -0.99
C THR A 119 17.06 -12.07 -0.24
N SER A 120 17.52 -13.18 -0.81
CA SER A 120 18.60 -13.97 -0.22
C SER A 120 19.97 -13.27 -0.22
N THR A 121 20.15 -12.20 -1.00
CA THR A 121 21.45 -11.53 -1.18
C THR A 121 21.43 -10.06 -0.81
N HIS A 122 20.29 -9.38 -0.88
CA HIS A 122 20.18 -7.94 -0.67
C HIS A 122 18.92 -7.58 0.11
N LEU A 123 19.02 -6.48 0.87
CA LEU A 123 17.87 -5.78 1.41
C LEU A 123 17.67 -4.48 0.61
N PHE A 124 16.66 -4.47 -0.26
CA PHE A 124 16.29 -3.28 -1.01
C PHE A 124 15.45 -2.34 -0.13
N VAL A 125 15.72 -1.04 -0.21
CA VAL A 125 14.96 0.00 0.49
C VAL A 125 14.41 0.96 -0.53
N LEU A 126 13.09 0.93 -0.73
CA LEU A 126 12.39 1.81 -1.67
C LEU A 126 11.85 3.02 -0.91
N LYS A 127 12.15 4.23 -1.40
CA LYS A 127 11.55 5.48 -0.90
C LYS A 127 10.15 5.64 -1.52
N VAL A 128 9.12 5.78 -0.67
CA VAL A 128 7.71 5.85 -1.13
C VAL A 128 7.20 7.29 -1.19
N ASN A 129 7.45 8.05 -0.13
CA ASN A 129 7.07 9.46 0.00
C ASN A 129 8.33 10.31 0.01
N ASN A 130 8.25 11.54 -0.53
CA ASN A 130 9.38 12.45 -0.61
C ASN A 130 9.63 13.21 0.68
#